data_AF-A0AAP0IVS3-F1
#
_entry.id   AF-A0AAP0IVS3-F1
#
_cell.length_a   1.000
_cell.length_b   1.000
_cell.length_c   1.000
_cell.angle_alpha   90.00
_cell.angle_beta   90.00
_cell.angle_gamma   90.00
#
_symmetry.space_group_name_H-M   'P 1'
#
loop_
_entity.id
_entity.type
_entity.pdbx_description
1 polymer ?
#
loop_
_entity_poly.entity_id
_entity_poly.type
_entity_poly.pdbx_seq_one_letter_code
_entity_poly.pdbx_strand_id
1 'polypeptide(L)'
;MAAAAGSGLQMATTRPCISSSSRRVFMGSTSMLGCESRENSWAKLTSSANIASVQPFFRSFSSTRPTFDRVMPKAMAESSDGSSSPGLPIDLRGKRAFIAGVADDNGYGWAIAKSLAAAGAEILVGTWVPALNIFETSLRRGKFDESRVLPDGSLMEITKVYPLDAVYDNLEDVPEDEVAETVKQDFGTIDILVHSLANGPEVLAFEAGRQHRIRVNTISAGPLRSRAAKAIGFIDTMIEYSIANAPLQKELSADEVGNAAAFLASPLASAITGAVIYVDNGLNAMGVGVDSPIFKDLNIPKDTKS
;
A
#
# COMPACT_ATOMS: atom_id res chain seq x y z
N MET A 1 8.12 -1.27 -65.28
CA MET A 1 7.21 -1.10 -66.44
C MET A 1 6.46 -2.39 -66.67
N ALA A 2 5.12 -2.31 -66.72
CA ALA A 2 4.12 -3.18 -67.37
C ALA A 2 4.20 -4.71 -67.14
N ALA A 3 3.24 -5.36 -66.46
CA ALA A 3 1.81 -5.65 -66.78
C ALA A 3 1.65 -7.13 -67.23
N ALA A 4 0.91 -7.94 -66.46
CA ALA A 4 -0.44 -8.49 -66.76
C ALA A 4 -0.39 -9.78 -67.62
N ALA A 5 -1.24 -10.80 -67.54
CA ALA A 5 -2.40 -11.23 -66.75
C ALA A 5 -2.63 -12.73 -67.05
N GLY A 6 -3.41 -13.45 -66.25
CA GLY A 6 -3.81 -14.83 -66.58
C GLY A 6 -4.80 -15.45 -65.58
N SER A 7 -6.05 -15.57 -66.02
CA SER A 7 -7.29 -15.95 -65.31
C SER A 7 -7.47 -17.46 -65.06
N GLY A 8 -8.25 -17.82 -64.03
CA GLY A 8 -8.85 -19.15 -63.87
C GLY A 8 -10.06 -19.15 -62.93
N LEU A 9 -11.26 -19.17 -63.51
CA LEU A 9 -12.56 -19.41 -62.87
C LEU A 9 -12.70 -20.89 -62.44
N GLN A 10 -13.36 -21.18 -61.31
CA GLN A 10 -14.66 -21.88 -61.30
C GLN A 10 -15.30 -22.09 -59.90
N MET A 11 -16.56 -21.67 -59.86
CA MET A 11 -17.79 -22.21 -59.24
C MET A 11 -17.97 -22.49 -57.73
N ALA A 12 -19.08 -21.89 -57.28
CA ALA A 12 -19.75 -21.96 -56.01
C ALA A 12 -20.70 -23.17 -55.86
N THR A 13 -21.01 -23.54 -54.62
CA THR A 13 -22.28 -24.18 -54.23
C THR A 13 -22.78 -23.64 -52.87
N THR A 14 -23.83 -22.83 -52.98
CA THR A 14 -25.02 -22.60 -52.13
C THR A 14 -25.19 -23.30 -50.76
N ARG A 15 -25.21 -22.48 -49.68
CA ARG A 15 -26.30 -22.19 -48.68
C ARG A 15 -27.17 -23.33 -48.07
N PRO A 16 -27.57 -23.23 -46.78
CA PRO A 16 -28.61 -22.27 -46.39
C PRO A 16 -28.43 -21.50 -45.07
N CYS A 17 -29.10 -20.35 -45.07
CA CYS A 17 -29.30 -19.44 -43.96
C CYS A 17 -30.41 -19.95 -43.03
N ILE A 18 -30.26 -19.74 -41.71
CA ILE A 18 -31.38 -19.67 -40.77
C ILE A 18 -31.27 -18.35 -40.00
N SER A 19 -32.35 -17.59 -40.05
CA SER A 19 -32.60 -16.35 -39.32
C SER A 19 -33.59 -16.64 -38.18
N SER A 20 -33.30 -16.16 -36.97
CA SER A 20 -34.25 -15.68 -35.96
C SER A 20 -33.44 -15.14 -34.77
N SER A 21 -33.40 -13.82 -34.52
CA SER A 21 -34.40 -12.98 -33.83
C SER A 21 -34.54 -13.26 -32.33
N SER A 22 -33.72 -12.59 -31.50
CA SER A 22 -34.16 -11.85 -30.29
C SER A 22 -32.96 -11.27 -29.53
N ARG A 23 -32.64 -10.00 -29.82
CA ARG A 23 -31.73 -9.18 -29.02
C ARG A 23 -32.60 -8.43 -28.00
N ARG A 24 -32.54 -8.83 -26.72
CA ARG A 24 -33.28 -8.17 -25.65
C ARG A 24 -32.45 -6.99 -25.16
N VAL A 25 -32.74 -5.81 -25.69
CA VAL A 25 -32.23 -4.52 -25.22
C VAL A 25 -33.15 -4.05 -24.10
N PHE A 26 -32.61 -3.84 -22.90
CA PHE A 26 -33.31 -3.10 -21.85
C PHE A 26 -32.98 -1.63 -22.01
N MET A 27 -33.99 -0.86 -22.42
CA MET A 27 -33.95 0.59 -22.60
C MET A 27 -34.78 1.18 -21.46
N GLY A 28 -34.11 1.90 -20.54
CA GLY A 28 -34.74 2.60 -19.43
C GLY A 28 -34.92 4.08 -19.77
N SER A 29 -36.15 4.55 -19.66
CA SER A 29 -36.69 5.80 -20.19
C SER A 29 -36.10 7.09 -19.61
N THR A 30 -35.80 8.04 -20.49
CA THR A 30 -35.55 9.46 -20.17
C THR A 30 -36.89 10.19 -20.12
N SER A 31 -37.25 10.76 -18.96
CA SER A 31 -38.35 11.74 -18.87
C SER A 31 -37.78 13.15 -18.70
N MET A 32 -37.93 13.96 -19.74
CA MET A 32 -37.76 15.42 -19.71
C MET A 32 -38.87 16.05 -18.86
N LEU A 33 -38.52 16.93 -17.93
CA LEU A 33 -39.43 17.90 -17.33
C LEU A 33 -38.74 19.27 -17.29
N GLY A 34 -39.46 20.26 -17.81
CA GLY A 34 -38.92 21.53 -18.29
C GLY A 34 -38.48 22.52 -17.22
N CYS A 35 -37.76 23.53 -17.71
CA CYS A 35 -37.32 24.71 -16.99
C CYS A 35 -38.48 25.70 -16.87
N GLU A 36 -38.92 25.97 -15.64
CA GLU A 36 -39.62 27.20 -15.29
C GLU A 36 -38.94 27.83 -14.07
N SER A 37 -38.53 29.08 -14.24
CA SER A 37 -37.89 29.93 -13.26
C SER A 37 -38.95 30.57 -12.35
N ARG A 38 -38.78 30.43 -11.02
CA ARG A 38 -39.30 31.40 -10.05
C ARG A 38 -38.68 31.23 -8.67
N GLU A 39 -38.16 32.34 -8.16
CA GLU A 39 -37.64 32.53 -6.81
C GLU A 39 -38.73 32.26 -5.75
N ASN A 40 -38.39 31.51 -4.69
CA ASN A 40 -38.49 31.98 -3.30
C ASN A 40 -38.21 30.89 -2.24
N SER A 41 -37.50 31.33 -1.19
CA SER A 41 -37.65 30.95 0.22
C SER A 41 -37.26 29.52 0.66
N TRP A 42 -36.06 29.44 1.25
CA TRP A 42 -35.58 28.32 2.06
C TRP A 42 -36.41 28.12 3.33
N ALA A 43 -37.22 27.06 3.35
CA ALA A 43 -37.61 26.38 4.58
C ALA A 43 -38.06 24.94 4.28
N LYS A 44 -37.41 23.99 4.96
CA LYS A 44 -37.76 22.56 5.11
C LYS A 44 -37.54 21.68 3.87
N LEU A 45 -36.73 20.62 4.09
CA LEU A 45 -36.89 19.21 3.69
C LEU A 45 -35.56 18.51 4.03
N THR A 46 -35.39 17.98 5.25
CA THR A 46 -35.53 16.55 5.62
C THR A 46 -34.66 15.61 4.78
N SER A 47 -33.50 15.26 5.33
CA SER A 47 -32.62 14.18 4.88
C SER A 47 -33.17 12.83 5.33
N SER A 48 -33.32 11.89 4.41
CA SER A 48 -33.70 10.50 4.66
C SER A 48 -32.42 9.67 4.87
N ALA A 49 -32.03 9.50 6.14
CA ALA A 49 -31.09 8.46 6.55
C ALA A 49 -31.88 7.24 7.05
N ASN A 50 -31.72 6.10 6.38
CA ASN A 50 -32.25 4.82 6.84
C ASN A 50 -31.48 4.39 8.11
N ILE A 51 -32.09 4.58 9.28
CA ILE A 51 -31.67 3.98 10.54
C ILE A 51 -32.64 2.84 10.84
N ALA A 52 -32.10 1.62 10.97
CA ALA A 52 -32.84 0.44 11.36
C ALA A 52 -33.54 0.66 12.72
N SER A 53 -34.84 0.41 12.77
CA SER A 53 -35.69 0.50 13.94
C SER A 53 -35.31 -0.57 14.98
N VAL A 54 -34.71 -0.13 16.09
CA VAL A 54 -34.69 -0.89 17.35
C VAL A 54 -35.56 -0.12 18.35
N GLN A 55 -36.61 -0.75 18.87
CA GLN A 55 -37.56 -0.12 19.80
C GLN A 55 -36.88 0.27 21.12
N PRO A 56 -37.19 1.45 21.70
CA PRO A 56 -36.67 1.81 23.02
C PRO A 56 -37.53 1.18 24.12
N PHE A 57 -36.99 0.15 24.77
CA PHE A 57 -37.45 -0.27 26.10
C PHE A 57 -37.02 0.80 27.12
N PHE A 58 -37.96 1.62 27.59
CA PHE A 58 -37.72 2.51 28.72
C PHE A 58 -37.60 1.71 30.01
N ARG A 59 -36.38 1.56 30.54
CA ARG A 59 -36.14 1.26 31.97
C ARG A 59 -35.57 2.51 32.63
N SER A 60 -36.27 3.02 33.64
CA SER A 60 -35.76 4.02 34.56
C SER A 60 -34.59 3.42 35.35
N PHE A 61 -33.40 3.99 35.20
CA PHE A 61 -32.27 3.69 36.08
C PHE A 61 -32.12 4.83 37.09
N SER A 62 -32.28 4.49 38.37
CA SER A 62 -31.87 5.33 39.49
C SER A 62 -30.35 5.53 39.43
N SER A 63 -29.93 6.80 39.43
CA SER A 63 -28.52 7.20 39.44
C SER A 63 -27.96 7.10 40.86
N THR A 64 -27.14 6.09 41.12
CA THR A 64 -26.15 6.11 42.20
C THR A 64 -24.77 6.29 41.56
N ARG A 65 -24.06 7.35 41.96
CA ARG A 65 -22.67 7.61 41.54
C ARG A 65 -21.79 6.42 41.94
N PRO A 66 -21.11 5.72 41.01
CA PRO A 66 -20.05 4.81 41.39
C PRO A 66 -18.83 5.64 41.76
N THR A 67 -18.30 5.45 42.97
CA THR A 67 -16.92 5.83 43.29
C THR A 67 -16.01 4.96 42.43
N PHE A 68 -15.35 5.57 41.45
CA PHE A 68 -14.27 4.93 40.71
C PHE A 68 -13.06 4.84 41.63
N ASP A 69 -12.86 3.67 42.26
CA ASP A 69 -11.54 3.33 42.77
C ASP A 69 -10.63 3.13 41.56
N ARG A 70 -9.66 4.04 41.42
CA ARG A 70 -8.65 4.02 40.37
C ARG A 70 -7.70 2.85 40.62
N VAL A 71 -8.12 1.65 40.22
CA VAL A 71 -7.19 0.51 40.09
C VAL A 71 -6.37 0.75 38.83
N MET A 72 -5.18 1.34 39.00
CA MET A 72 -4.16 1.33 37.95
C MET A 72 -3.57 -0.08 37.92
N PRO A 73 -3.73 -0.88 36.85
CA PRO A 73 -2.87 -2.04 36.67
C PRO A 73 -1.46 -1.48 36.39
N LYS A 74 -0.62 -1.47 37.42
CA LYS A 74 0.81 -1.20 37.27
C LYS A 74 1.38 -2.42 36.56
N ALA A 75 1.51 -2.35 35.22
CA ALA A 75 2.35 -3.29 34.50
C ALA A 75 3.77 -3.17 35.09
N MET A 76 4.23 -4.24 35.74
CA MET A 76 5.60 -4.29 36.22
C MET A 76 6.49 -4.48 35.01
N ALA A 77 7.11 -3.40 34.55
CA ALA A 77 8.33 -3.51 33.78
C ALA A 77 9.44 -3.86 34.80
N GLU A 78 9.75 -5.14 34.92
CA GLU A 78 11.01 -5.55 35.52
C GLU A 78 12.13 -4.94 34.67
N SER A 79 12.97 -4.14 35.31
CA SER A 79 14.23 -3.69 34.72
C SER A 79 15.15 -4.91 34.62
N SER A 80 15.12 -5.58 33.47
CA SER A 80 16.09 -6.63 33.17
C SER A 80 17.43 -5.98 32.86
N ASP A 81 18.44 -6.29 33.67
CA ASP A 81 19.84 -6.08 33.33
C ASP A 81 20.14 -6.64 31.93
N GLY A 82 20.65 -5.77 31.04
CA GLY A 82 21.77 -6.05 30.12
C GLY A 82 21.79 -7.26 29.18
N SER A 83 20.74 -8.07 29.08
CA SER A 83 20.63 -9.12 28.05
C SER A 83 19.28 -9.03 27.38
N SER A 84 19.28 -8.54 26.13
CA SER A 84 18.11 -8.60 25.25
C SER A 84 17.68 -10.06 25.13
N SER A 85 16.62 -10.44 25.84
CA SER A 85 15.92 -11.68 25.54
C SER A 85 15.54 -11.59 24.06
N PRO A 86 15.96 -12.54 23.20
CA PRO A 86 15.63 -12.47 21.79
C PRO A 86 14.11 -12.53 21.72
N GLY A 87 13.48 -11.43 21.31
CA GLY A 87 12.05 -11.40 21.03
C GLY A 87 11.71 -12.49 20.01
N LEU A 88 10.41 -12.79 19.85
CA LEU A 88 9.97 -13.73 18.84
C LEU A 88 10.51 -13.31 17.45
N PRO A 89 11.42 -14.08 16.83
CA PRO A 89 12.11 -13.62 15.63
C PRO A 89 11.16 -13.66 14.42
N ILE A 90 11.30 -12.66 13.55
CA ILE A 90 10.73 -12.71 12.20
C ILE A 90 11.68 -13.57 11.36
N ASP A 91 11.27 -14.80 11.06
CA ASP A 91 12.05 -15.75 10.25
C ASP A 91 11.45 -15.88 8.84
N LEU A 92 12.20 -15.38 7.86
CA LEU A 92 11.89 -15.47 6.43
C LEU A 92 12.94 -16.28 5.67
N ARG A 93 13.75 -17.09 6.36
CA ARG A 93 14.74 -17.95 5.69
C ARG A 93 14.06 -18.92 4.73
N GLY A 94 14.67 -19.06 3.55
CA GLY A 94 14.12 -19.88 2.46
C GLY A 94 12.88 -19.27 1.79
N LYS A 95 12.52 -18.03 2.12
CA LYS A 95 11.50 -17.26 1.41
C LYS A 95 12.14 -16.35 0.38
N ARG A 96 11.48 -16.18 -0.75
CA ARG A 96 11.91 -15.27 -1.81
C ARG A 96 10.96 -14.09 -1.95
N ALA A 97 11.51 -12.89 -1.92
CA ALA A 97 10.78 -11.65 -2.08
C ALA A 97 11.11 -10.99 -3.42
N PHE A 98 10.07 -10.56 -4.14
CA PHE A 98 10.19 -9.64 -5.27
C PHE A 98 9.71 -8.25 -4.85
N ILE A 99 10.59 -7.26 -4.90
CA ILE A 99 10.29 -5.88 -4.53
C ILE A 99 10.24 -5.02 -5.79
N ALA A 100 9.03 -4.64 -6.20
CA ALA A 100 8.79 -3.72 -7.30
C ALA A 100 8.96 -2.26 -6.84
N GLY A 101 9.71 -1.47 -7.60
CA GLY A 101 9.82 -0.02 -7.38
C GLY A 101 11.05 0.42 -6.57
N VAL A 102 12.17 -0.29 -6.69
CA VAL A 102 13.45 0.16 -6.10
C VAL A 102 14.32 0.78 -7.19
N ALA A 103 14.74 2.03 -6.98
CA ALA A 103 15.59 2.78 -7.92
C ALA A 103 16.83 3.39 -7.25
N ASP A 104 16.83 3.53 -5.92
CA ASP A 104 17.95 3.96 -5.09
C ASP A 104 17.74 3.48 -3.64
N ASP A 105 18.60 3.93 -2.72
CA ASP A 105 18.62 3.52 -1.32
C ASP A 105 17.85 4.44 -0.34
N ASN A 106 17.05 5.38 -0.85
CA ASN A 106 16.36 6.40 -0.04
C ASN A 106 14.84 6.18 0.06
N GLY A 107 14.30 5.20 -0.67
CA GLY A 107 12.86 4.93 -0.73
C GLY A 107 12.40 3.80 0.20
N TYR A 108 11.09 3.67 0.38
CA TYR A 108 10.50 2.58 1.16
C TYR A 108 10.82 1.20 0.59
N GLY A 109 10.85 1.03 -0.73
CA GLY A 109 11.19 -0.25 -1.36
C GLY A 109 12.57 -0.77 -0.91
N TRP A 110 13.55 0.12 -0.76
CA TRP A 110 14.88 -0.24 -0.25
C TRP A 110 14.84 -0.66 1.22
N ALA A 111 14.17 0.11 2.08
CA ALA A 111 14.07 -0.21 3.50
C ALA A 111 13.29 -1.51 3.77
N ILE A 112 12.26 -1.78 2.96
CA ILE A 112 11.53 -3.04 3.00
C ILE A 112 12.43 -4.19 2.57
N ALA A 113 13.16 -4.05 1.44
CA ALA A 113 14.11 -5.07 0.99
C ALA A 113 15.16 -5.39 2.08
N LYS A 114 15.70 -4.36 2.74
CA LYS A 114 16.65 -4.49 3.85
C LYS A 114 16.07 -5.25 5.03
N SER A 115 14.83 -4.95 5.41
CA SER A 115 14.17 -5.60 6.54
C SER A 115 13.82 -7.06 6.25
N LEU A 116 13.41 -7.36 5.01
CA LEU A 116 13.18 -8.73 4.56
C LEU A 116 14.49 -9.54 4.51
N ALA A 117 15.57 -8.94 4.03
CA ALA A 117 16.90 -9.55 4.01
C ALA A 117 17.43 -9.82 5.41
N ALA A 118 17.25 -8.87 6.35
CA ALA A 118 17.61 -9.05 7.75
C ALA A 118 16.85 -10.21 8.42
N ALA A 119 15.63 -10.51 7.96
CA ALA A 119 14.85 -11.67 8.38
C ALA A 119 15.22 -12.96 7.62
N GLY A 120 16.18 -12.91 6.69
CA GLY A 120 16.72 -14.05 5.94
C GLY A 120 16.06 -14.35 4.60
N ALA A 121 15.23 -13.44 4.06
CA ALA A 121 14.64 -13.62 2.74
C ALA A 121 15.66 -13.41 1.61
N GLU A 122 15.51 -14.16 0.53
CA GLU A 122 16.21 -13.91 -0.73
C GLU A 122 15.55 -12.75 -1.48
N ILE A 123 16.35 -11.79 -1.97
CA ILE A 123 15.86 -10.51 -2.49
C ILE A 123 16.01 -10.41 -4.01
N LEU A 124 14.87 -10.30 -4.69
CA LEU A 124 14.75 -9.90 -6.09
C LEU A 124 14.20 -8.48 -6.18
N VAL A 125 14.72 -7.68 -7.10
CA VAL A 125 14.33 -6.28 -7.25
C VAL A 125 13.82 -5.99 -8.65
N GLY A 126 12.67 -5.33 -8.76
CA GLY A 126 12.18 -4.72 -9.98
C GLY A 126 12.50 -3.23 -10.00
N THR A 127 13.29 -2.79 -10.97
CA THR A 127 13.72 -1.40 -11.13
C THR A 127 13.15 -0.80 -12.42
N TRP A 128 12.67 0.43 -12.32
CA TRP A 128 12.17 1.17 -13.49
C TRP A 128 13.24 1.29 -14.58
N VAL A 129 12.88 0.98 -15.82
CA VAL A 129 13.84 0.82 -16.94
C VAL A 129 14.77 2.04 -17.12
N PRO A 130 14.29 3.30 -17.08
CA PRO A 130 15.15 4.49 -17.14
C PRO A 130 16.14 4.62 -15.97
N ALA A 131 15.86 4.05 -14.80
CA ALA A 131 16.73 4.08 -13.64
C ALA A 131 17.69 2.87 -13.55
N LEU A 132 17.42 1.80 -14.30
CA LEU A 132 18.09 0.50 -14.20
C LEU A 132 19.62 0.60 -14.31
N ASN A 133 20.13 1.19 -15.39
CA ASN A 133 21.57 1.30 -15.64
C ASN A 133 22.29 2.07 -14.52
N ILE A 134 21.66 3.12 -13.99
CA ILE A 134 22.23 3.95 -12.93
C ILE A 134 22.23 3.18 -11.61
N PHE A 135 21.15 2.46 -11.32
CA PHE A 135 21.01 1.63 -10.13
C PHE A 135 22.04 0.50 -10.11
N GLU A 136 22.12 -0.31 -11.17
CA GLU A 136 23.08 -1.42 -11.28
C GLU A 136 24.54 -0.94 -11.23
N THR A 137 24.84 0.17 -11.91
CA THR A 137 26.18 0.76 -11.88
C THR A 137 26.54 1.27 -10.49
N SER A 138 25.58 1.86 -9.76
CA SER A 138 25.79 2.33 -8.39
C SER A 138 25.98 1.18 -7.42
N LEU A 139 25.19 0.11 -7.57
CA LEU A 139 25.31 -1.12 -6.79
C LEU A 139 26.67 -1.80 -7.01
N ARG A 140 27.10 -1.99 -8.26
CA ARG A 140 28.41 -2.59 -8.59
C ARG A 140 29.60 -1.77 -8.11
N ARG A 141 29.46 -0.44 -8.03
CA ARG A 141 30.51 0.46 -7.56
C ARG A 141 30.54 0.61 -6.03
N GLY A 142 29.68 -0.11 -5.31
CA GLY A 142 29.62 -0.06 -3.85
C GLY A 142 29.02 1.22 -3.28
N LYS A 143 28.32 2.02 -4.10
CA LYS A 143 27.70 3.28 -3.60
C LYS A 143 26.62 3.03 -2.55
N PHE A 144 26.05 1.84 -2.52
CA PHE A 144 25.00 1.43 -1.59
C PHE A 144 25.55 0.54 -0.46
N ASP A 145 26.86 0.33 -0.35
CA ASP A 145 27.39 -0.65 0.61
C ASP A 145 27.09 -0.26 2.06
N GLU A 146 27.16 1.02 2.41
CA GLU A 146 26.78 1.52 3.73
C GLU A 146 25.29 1.29 4.02
N SER A 147 24.41 1.55 3.05
CA SER A 147 22.97 1.39 3.23
C SER A 147 22.52 -0.08 3.21
N ARG A 148 23.33 -0.98 2.65
CA ARG A 148 23.13 -2.45 2.64
C ARG A 148 23.50 -3.13 3.95
N VAL A 149 24.21 -2.47 4.86
CA VAL A 149 24.61 -3.09 6.14
C VAL A 149 23.38 -3.50 6.95
N LEU A 150 23.24 -4.79 7.19
CA LEU A 150 22.19 -5.40 8.01
C LEU A 150 22.55 -5.32 9.50
N PRO A 151 21.58 -5.54 10.42
CA PRO A 151 21.82 -5.45 11.85
C PRO A 151 22.89 -6.41 12.39
N ASP A 152 23.15 -7.53 11.70
CA ASP A 152 24.18 -8.50 12.03
C ASP A 152 25.58 -8.13 11.49
N GLY A 153 25.69 -6.99 10.80
CA GLY A 153 26.91 -6.50 10.17
C GLY A 153 27.19 -7.08 8.78
N SER A 154 26.35 -7.99 8.28
CA SER A 154 26.44 -8.49 6.90
C SER A 154 25.87 -7.49 5.90
N LEU A 155 26.14 -7.68 4.62
CA LEU A 155 25.56 -6.84 3.56
C LEU A 155 24.35 -7.54 2.95
N MET A 156 23.23 -6.82 2.82
CA MET A 156 22.08 -7.24 2.03
C MET A 156 22.53 -7.64 0.63
N GLU A 157 22.27 -8.87 0.23
CA GLU A 157 22.51 -9.34 -1.14
C GLU A 157 21.25 -9.16 -1.99
N ILE A 158 21.40 -8.52 -3.14
CA ILE A 158 20.35 -8.45 -4.16
C ILE A 158 20.70 -9.53 -5.18
N THR A 159 19.94 -10.62 -5.20
CA THR A 159 20.23 -11.79 -6.04
C THR A 159 20.12 -11.45 -7.52
N LYS A 160 19.07 -10.71 -7.90
CA LYS A 160 18.86 -10.30 -9.29
C LYS A 160 18.03 -9.02 -9.35
N VAL A 161 18.40 -8.16 -10.30
CA VAL A 161 17.67 -6.94 -10.66
C VAL A 161 16.96 -7.19 -11.99
N TYR A 162 15.70 -6.81 -12.07
CA TYR A 162 14.86 -6.96 -13.25
C TYR A 162 14.42 -5.59 -13.79
N PRO A 163 14.43 -5.38 -15.11
CA PRO A 163 13.75 -4.23 -15.72
C PRO A 163 12.25 -4.39 -15.49
N LEU A 164 11.63 -3.49 -14.73
CA LEU A 164 10.18 -3.51 -14.48
C LEU A 164 9.57 -2.20 -14.95
N ASP A 165 8.63 -2.28 -15.88
CA ASP A 165 7.84 -1.13 -16.32
C ASP A 165 6.36 -1.37 -16.02
N ALA A 166 5.77 -0.48 -15.23
CA ALA A 166 4.38 -0.57 -14.78
C ALA A 166 3.52 0.55 -15.41
N VAL A 167 3.82 0.91 -16.66
CA VAL A 167 3.15 1.99 -17.41
C VAL A 167 1.87 1.51 -18.11
N TYR A 168 1.65 0.20 -18.18
CA TYR A 168 0.51 -0.39 -18.87
C TYR A 168 -0.69 -0.56 -17.93
N ASP A 169 -1.82 -0.01 -18.32
CA ASP A 169 -3.07 -0.08 -17.55
C ASP A 169 -3.84 -1.40 -17.82
N ASN A 170 -3.64 -2.03 -18.98
CA ASN A 170 -4.31 -3.28 -19.35
C ASN A 170 -3.29 -4.41 -19.56
N LEU A 171 -3.69 -5.62 -19.20
CA LEU A 171 -2.87 -6.82 -19.38
C LEU A 171 -2.53 -7.09 -20.86
N GLU A 172 -3.41 -6.72 -21.78
CA GLU A 172 -3.20 -6.88 -23.23
C GLU A 172 -2.09 -5.99 -23.79
N ASP A 173 -1.78 -4.88 -23.11
CA ASP A 173 -0.73 -3.93 -23.50
C ASP A 173 0.65 -4.32 -22.92
N VAL A 174 0.69 -5.31 -22.02
CA VAL A 174 1.93 -5.77 -21.37
C VAL A 174 2.73 -6.63 -22.37
N PRO A 175 4.03 -6.33 -22.59
CA PRO A 175 4.89 -7.13 -23.48
C PRO A 175 5.00 -8.60 -23.06
N GLU A 176 5.18 -9.50 -24.05
CA GLU A 176 5.34 -10.95 -23.82
C GLU A 176 6.60 -11.32 -23.00
N ASP A 177 7.64 -10.48 -23.03
CA ASP A 177 8.84 -10.61 -22.20
C ASP A 177 8.57 -10.09 -20.76
N GLU A 178 7.56 -10.68 -20.11
CA GLU A 178 7.09 -10.25 -18.80
C GLU A 178 8.10 -10.59 -17.70
N VAL A 179 8.29 -9.66 -16.77
CA VAL A 179 9.11 -9.89 -15.56
C VAL A 179 8.63 -11.11 -14.78
N ALA A 180 7.32 -11.35 -14.71
CA ALA A 180 6.76 -12.49 -14.00
C ALA A 180 7.22 -13.83 -14.61
N GLU A 181 7.17 -13.96 -15.94
CA GLU A 181 7.64 -15.18 -16.63
C GLU A 181 9.16 -15.32 -16.52
N THR A 182 9.91 -14.22 -16.59
CA THR A 182 11.38 -14.27 -16.40
C THR A 182 11.74 -14.74 -14.98
N VAL A 183 11.08 -14.20 -13.95
CA VAL A 183 11.27 -14.62 -12.55
C VAL A 183 10.90 -16.10 -12.38
N LYS A 184 9.82 -16.56 -13.02
CA LYS A 184 9.40 -17.96 -13.00
C LYS A 184 10.40 -18.89 -13.70
N GLN A 185 11.03 -18.45 -14.78
CA GLN A 185 12.09 -19.22 -15.46
C GLN A 185 13.36 -19.31 -14.61
N ASP A 186 13.78 -18.21 -13.99
CA ASP A 186 15.01 -18.14 -13.19
C ASP A 186 14.88 -18.88 -11.85
N PHE A 187 13.72 -18.73 -11.19
CA PHE A 187 13.56 -19.01 -9.77
C PHE A 187 12.33 -19.89 -9.45
N GLY A 188 11.43 -20.11 -10.41
CA GLY A 188 10.18 -20.85 -10.23
C GLY A 188 9.12 -20.03 -9.51
N THR A 189 9.25 -19.89 -8.20
CA THR A 189 8.24 -19.24 -7.34
C THR A 189 8.85 -18.13 -6.48
N ILE A 190 7.99 -17.20 -6.08
CA ILE A 190 8.23 -16.22 -5.02
C ILE A 190 7.22 -16.44 -3.89
N ASP A 191 7.58 -16.04 -2.67
CA ASP A 191 6.70 -16.11 -1.50
C ASP A 191 6.11 -14.74 -1.15
N ILE A 192 6.83 -13.66 -1.45
CA ILE A 192 6.51 -12.30 -1.05
C ILE A 192 6.57 -11.39 -2.27
N LEU A 193 5.52 -10.62 -2.50
CA LEU A 193 5.48 -9.55 -3.49
C LEU A 193 5.31 -8.22 -2.76
N VAL A 194 6.22 -7.27 -2.99
CA VAL A 194 6.14 -5.91 -2.46
C VAL A 194 5.94 -4.95 -3.62
N HIS A 195 4.89 -4.15 -3.54
CA HIS A 195 4.61 -3.06 -4.48
C HIS A 195 4.98 -1.72 -3.85
N SER A 196 6.15 -1.17 -4.20
CA SER A 196 6.65 0.11 -3.69
C SER A 196 6.77 1.18 -4.79
N LEU A 197 5.95 1.07 -5.84
CA LEU A 197 5.72 2.12 -6.83
C LEU A 197 4.35 2.79 -6.57
N ALA A 198 4.20 4.04 -7.03
CA ALA A 198 2.96 4.80 -6.82
C ALA A 198 1.90 4.37 -7.85
N ASN A 199 0.62 4.40 -7.44
CA ASN A 199 -0.56 3.87 -8.17
C ASN A 199 -0.68 2.33 -8.12
N GLY A 200 -1.59 1.80 -7.31
CA GLY A 200 -1.85 0.35 -7.20
C GLY A 200 -3.25 0.05 -6.64
N PRO A 201 -4.33 0.43 -7.35
CA PRO A 201 -5.68 0.43 -6.78
C PRO A 201 -6.37 -0.94 -6.61
N GLU A 202 -5.76 -2.07 -7.02
CA GLU A 202 -6.59 -3.21 -7.47
C GLU A 202 -6.26 -4.61 -6.92
N VAL A 203 -5.38 -4.77 -5.92
CA VAL A 203 -5.17 -6.12 -5.36
C VAL A 203 -6.22 -6.43 -4.30
N LEU A 204 -7.20 -7.26 -4.68
CA LEU A 204 -8.30 -7.65 -3.80
C LEU A 204 -7.91 -8.86 -2.93
N ALA A 205 -7.89 -8.65 -1.60
CA ALA A 205 -7.50 -9.66 -0.62
C ALA A 205 -8.41 -10.90 -0.60
N PHE A 206 -9.68 -10.75 -1.00
CA PHE A 206 -10.67 -11.82 -0.96
C PHE A 206 -10.38 -12.89 -2.02
N GLU A 207 -10.17 -12.48 -3.27
CA GLU A 207 -9.91 -13.33 -4.42
C GLU A 207 -8.59 -14.06 -4.23
N ALA A 208 -7.51 -13.32 -3.94
CA ALA A 208 -6.18 -13.88 -3.70
C ALA A 208 -6.17 -14.84 -2.49
N GLY A 209 -6.89 -14.52 -1.43
CA GLY A 209 -7.03 -15.36 -0.24
C GLY A 209 -7.79 -16.66 -0.51
N ARG A 210 -8.92 -16.59 -1.24
CA ARG A 210 -9.75 -17.76 -1.55
C ARG A 210 -9.13 -18.68 -2.59
N GLN A 211 -8.50 -18.12 -3.62
CA GLN A 211 -7.95 -18.88 -4.74
C GLN A 211 -6.55 -19.44 -4.44
N HIS A 212 -5.70 -18.64 -3.80
CA HIS A 212 -4.26 -18.94 -3.68
C HIS A 212 -3.74 -18.97 -2.25
N ARG A 213 -4.60 -18.71 -1.24
CA ARG A 213 -4.20 -18.56 0.17
C ARG A 213 -3.14 -17.46 0.36
N ILE A 214 -3.22 -16.41 -0.45
CA ILE A 214 -2.33 -15.26 -0.38
C ILE A 214 -2.94 -14.19 0.52
N ARG A 215 -2.12 -13.58 1.37
CA ARG A 215 -2.51 -12.42 2.19
C ARG A 215 -2.16 -11.15 1.44
N VAL A 216 -3.04 -10.16 1.49
CA VAL A 216 -2.83 -8.86 0.84
C VAL A 216 -3.08 -7.78 1.88
N ASN A 217 -2.10 -6.93 2.12
CA ASN A 217 -2.21 -5.82 3.08
C ASN A 217 -1.51 -4.58 2.51
N THR A 218 -1.85 -3.42 3.05
CA THR A 218 -1.25 -2.14 2.67
C THR A 218 -0.70 -1.45 3.90
N ILE A 219 0.46 -0.79 3.77
CA ILE A 219 0.97 0.13 4.78
C ILE A 219 0.64 1.55 4.35
N SER A 220 -0.12 2.26 5.19
CA SER A 220 -0.30 3.72 5.07
C SER A 220 0.81 4.39 5.86
N ALA A 221 1.93 4.65 5.17
CA ALA A 221 3.10 5.26 5.78
C ALA A 221 2.95 6.79 5.88
N GLY A 222 3.56 7.38 6.91
CA GLY A 222 3.72 8.83 7.02
C GLY A 222 4.70 9.39 5.96
N PRO A 223 4.95 10.71 5.98
CA PRO A 223 5.88 11.34 5.06
C PRO A 223 7.33 10.95 5.39
N LEU A 224 8.09 10.53 4.38
CA LEU A 224 9.52 10.20 4.47
C LEU A 224 10.34 11.17 3.64
N ARG A 225 11.47 11.61 4.20
CA ARG A 225 12.48 12.43 3.52
C ARG A 225 13.29 11.63 2.49
N SER A 226 12.64 11.17 1.43
CA SER A 226 13.28 10.43 0.34
C SER A 226 13.97 11.35 -0.68
N ARG A 227 14.70 10.78 -1.63
CA ARG A 227 15.24 11.54 -2.78
C ARG A 227 14.14 12.19 -3.61
N ALA A 228 13.02 11.48 -3.81
CA ALA A 228 11.86 12.01 -4.53
C ALA A 228 11.22 13.18 -3.79
N ALA A 229 11.18 13.13 -2.44
CA ALA A 229 10.63 14.18 -1.60
C ALA A 229 11.33 15.54 -1.80
N LYS A 230 12.68 15.54 -1.92
CA LYS A 230 13.48 16.76 -2.13
C LYS A 230 13.15 17.50 -3.41
N ALA A 231 12.60 16.82 -4.43
CA ALA A 231 12.27 17.43 -5.71
C ALA A 231 10.90 18.16 -5.71
N ILE A 232 10.01 17.81 -4.77
CA ILE A 232 8.61 18.22 -4.80
C ILE A 232 8.33 19.33 -3.77
N GLY A 233 9.22 19.57 -2.79
CA GLY A 233 9.18 20.66 -1.80
C GLY A 233 8.07 20.53 -0.75
N PHE A 234 6.88 20.09 -1.16
CA PHE A 234 5.71 19.86 -0.30
C PHE A 234 5.95 18.82 0.80
N ILE A 235 6.81 17.83 0.55
CA ILE A 235 7.06 16.75 1.52
C ILE A 235 7.78 17.25 2.77
N ASP A 236 8.70 18.22 2.64
CA ASP A 236 9.39 18.77 3.81
C ASP A 236 8.38 19.46 4.76
N THR A 237 7.41 20.20 4.20
CA THR A 237 6.30 20.78 4.97
C THR A 237 5.44 19.70 5.64
N MET A 238 5.17 18.58 4.95
CA MET A 238 4.41 17.49 5.54
C MET A 238 5.17 16.76 6.66
N ILE A 239 6.50 16.66 6.56
CA ILE A 239 7.34 16.12 7.63
C ILE A 239 7.26 17.01 8.87
N GLU A 240 7.44 18.33 8.71
CA GLU A 240 7.34 19.29 9.81
C GLU A 240 5.95 19.27 10.44
N TYR A 241 4.90 19.24 9.61
CA TYR A 241 3.53 19.11 10.07
C TYR A 241 3.32 17.82 10.88
N SER A 242 3.83 16.69 10.39
CA SER A 242 3.74 15.41 11.10
C SER A 242 4.44 15.45 12.45
N ILE A 243 5.67 15.96 12.51
CA ILE A 243 6.45 16.08 13.76
C ILE A 243 5.71 16.94 14.79
N ALA A 244 5.14 18.06 14.36
CA ALA A 244 4.43 18.98 15.24
C ALA A 244 3.09 18.42 15.74
N ASN A 245 2.41 17.61 14.92
CA ASN A 245 1.00 17.27 15.12
C ASN A 245 0.71 15.80 15.43
N ALA A 246 1.64 14.87 15.21
CA ALA A 246 1.44 13.47 15.54
C ALA A 246 1.51 13.21 17.06
N PRO A 247 0.84 12.15 17.55
CA PRO A 247 0.99 11.69 18.93
C PRO A 247 2.45 11.39 19.31
N LEU A 248 3.23 10.80 18.40
CA LEU A 248 4.67 10.59 18.57
C LEU A 248 5.43 11.68 17.81
N GLN A 249 5.99 12.66 18.54
CA GLN A 249 6.64 13.85 17.98
C GLN A 249 8.07 13.56 17.49
N LYS A 250 8.19 12.74 16.45
CA LYS A 250 9.47 12.35 15.85
C LYS A 250 9.36 12.22 14.33
N GLU A 251 10.50 12.26 13.64
CA GLU A 251 10.53 11.92 12.21
C GLU A 251 10.28 10.42 12.03
N LEU A 252 9.58 10.05 10.95
CA LEU A 252 9.36 8.66 10.58
C LEU A 252 10.60 8.14 9.85
N SER A 253 11.16 7.02 10.29
CA SER A 253 12.28 6.39 9.57
C SER A 253 11.78 5.36 8.55
N ALA A 254 12.55 5.15 7.48
CA ALA A 254 12.23 4.14 6.49
C ALA A 254 12.28 2.71 7.10
N ASP A 255 13.16 2.49 8.08
CA ASP A 255 13.29 1.22 8.80
C ASP A 255 12.03 0.86 9.59
N GLU A 256 11.28 1.83 10.12
CA GLU A 256 10.02 1.56 10.81
C GLU A 256 8.96 0.97 9.86
N VAL A 257 8.90 1.50 8.64
CA VAL A 257 8.03 0.96 7.57
C VAL A 257 8.54 -0.39 7.09
N GLY A 258 9.86 -0.55 6.94
CA GLY A 258 10.49 -1.82 6.57
C GLY A 258 10.20 -2.94 7.59
N ASN A 259 10.32 -2.65 8.89
CA ASN A 259 10.03 -3.58 9.97
C ASN A 259 8.54 -4.00 9.99
N ALA A 260 7.63 -3.03 9.80
CA ALA A 260 6.21 -3.33 9.67
C ALA A 260 5.91 -4.21 8.46
N ALA A 261 6.56 -3.97 7.32
CA ALA A 261 6.41 -4.79 6.13
C ALA A 261 6.95 -6.21 6.33
N ALA A 262 8.10 -6.38 6.99
CA ALA A 262 8.66 -7.68 7.32
C ALA A 262 7.72 -8.48 8.25
N PHE A 263 7.16 -7.83 9.26
CA PHE A 263 6.13 -8.45 10.11
C PHE A 263 4.92 -8.89 9.29
N LEU A 264 4.36 -8.01 8.46
CA LEU A 264 3.20 -8.30 7.63
C LEU A 264 3.46 -9.40 6.60
N ALA A 265 4.68 -9.52 6.07
CA ALA A 265 5.07 -10.59 5.16
C ALA A 265 5.29 -11.94 5.88
N SER A 266 5.57 -11.91 7.18
CA SER A 266 5.91 -13.11 7.96
C SER A 266 4.71 -14.00 8.32
N PRO A 267 4.96 -15.27 8.72
CA PRO A 267 3.93 -16.14 9.29
C PRO A 267 3.28 -15.61 10.57
N LEU A 268 3.94 -14.68 11.29
CA LEU A 268 3.39 -14.07 12.50
C LEU A 268 2.13 -13.24 12.21
N ALA A 269 2.00 -12.73 10.98
CA ALA A 269 0.83 -12.01 10.50
C ALA A 269 -0.19 -12.91 9.78
N SER A 270 -0.17 -14.23 10.02
CA SER A 270 -1.02 -15.21 9.30
C SER A 270 -2.53 -14.94 9.38
N ALA A 271 -3.00 -14.23 10.40
CA ALA A 271 -4.40 -13.83 10.56
C ALA A 271 -4.71 -12.40 10.05
N ILE A 272 -3.76 -11.73 9.38
CA ILE A 272 -3.90 -10.34 8.91
C ILE A 272 -3.90 -10.33 7.38
N THR A 273 -5.05 -10.01 6.79
CA THR A 273 -5.27 -9.82 5.35
C THR A 273 -6.40 -8.82 5.11
N GLY A 274 -6.38 -8.09 4.00
CA GLY A 274 -7.33 -7.02 3.67
C GLY A 274 -7.19 -5.78 4.55
N ALA A 275 -6.07 -5.62 5.26
CA ALA A 275 -5.88 -4.54 6.21
C ALA A 275 -5.03 -3.40 5.64
N VAL A 276 -5.38 -2.18 6.05
CA VAL A 276 -4.52 -0.99 5.92
C VAL A 276 -3.91 -0.71 7.29
N ILE A 277 -2.60 -0.86 7.41
CA ILE A 277 -1.86 -0.63 8.66
C ILE A 277 -1.19 0.73 8.58
N TYR A 278 -1.54 1.61 9.51
CA TYR A 278 -0.95 2.94 9.59
C TYR A 278 0.41 2.87 10.30
N VAL A 279 1.44 3.41 9.63
CA VAL A 279 2.81 3.53 10.16
C VAL A 279 3.24 4.98 9.94
N ASP A 280 2.66 5.87 10.74
CA ASP A 280 2.66 7.32 10.51
C ASP A 280 2.78 8.12 11.82
N ASN A 281 3.40 7.53 12.85
CA ASN A 281 3.50 8.10 14.20
C ASN A 281 2.14 8.40 14.87
N GLY A 282 1.04 7.86 14.34
CA GLY A 282 -0.32 8.06 14.84
C GLY A 282 -1.01 9.30 14.29
N LEU A 283 -0.44 9.96 13.28
CA LEU A 283 -0.99 11.21 12.72
C LEU A 283 -2.43 11.04 12.22
N ASN A 284 -2.76 9.91 11.57
CA ASN A 284 -4.11 9.59 11.09
C ASN A 284 -5.20 9.63 12.17
N ALA A 285 -4.84 9.42 13.44
CA ALA A 285 -5.79 9.41 14.55
C ALA A 285 -6.10 10.81 15.09
N MET A 286 -5.35 11.84 14.66
CA MET A 286 -5.50 13.21 15.15
C MET A 286 -6.66 13.92 14.46
N GLY A 287 -7.57 14.50 15.26
CA GLY A 287 -8.72 15.26 14.73
C GLY A 287 -8.45 16.75 14.47
N VAL A 288 -7.32 17.28 14.98
CA VAL A 288 -6.92 18.69 14.85
C VAL A 288 -5.39 18.82 14.83
N GLY A 289 -4.88 19.87 14.17
CA GLY A 289 -3.48 20.29 14.30
C GLY A 289 -3.27 21.05 15.61
N VAL A 290 -2.41 20.52 16.48
CA VAL A 290 -2.07 21.11 17.78
C VAL A 290 -1.17 22.34 17.66
N ASP A 291 -0.54 22.52 16.51
CA ASP A 291 0.22 23.72 16.14
C ASP A 291 -0.65 24.93 15.76
N SER A 292 -1.97 24.73 15.65
CA SER A 292 -2.92 25.80 15.32
C SER A 292 -2.84 26.95 16.33
N PRO A 293 -2.82 28.22 15.86
CA PRO A 293 -2.78 29.38 16.75
C PRO A 293 -3.92 29.46 17.77
N ILE A 294 -5.07 28.82 17.49
CA ILE A 294 -6.24 28.78 18.38
C ILE A 294 -5.92 28.04 19.69
N PHE A 295 -4.96 27.12 19.67
CA PHE A 295 -4.58 26.31 20.83
C PHE A 295 -3.32 26.82 21.54
N LYS A 296 -2.81 28.00 21.18
CA LYS A 296 -1.54 28.54 21.70
C LYS A 296 -1.50 28.63 23.24
N ASP A 297 -2.64 28.90 23.87
CA ASP A 297 -2.75 29.05 25.33
C ASP A 297 -3.08 27.72 26.05
N LEU A 298 -3.26 26.62 25.31
CA LEU A 298 -3.46 25.29 25.89
C LEU A 298 -2.12 24.64 26.21
N ASN A 299 -2.03 24.00 27.38
CA ASN A 299 -0.85 23.27 27.81
C ASN A 299 -0.83 21.86 27.18
N ILE A 300 -0.58 21.78 25.88
CA ILE A 300 -0.45 20.51 25.14
C ILE A 300 0.94 19.92 25.44
N PRO A 301 1.03 18.63 25.86
CA PRO A 301 2.33 17.99 26.09
C PRO A 301 3.21 18.02 24.84
N LYS A 302 4.46 18.43 25.02
CA LYS A 302 5.50 18.39 23.99
C LYS A 302 6.59 17.43 24.41
N ASP A 303 7.21 16.76 23.44
CA ASP A 303 8.37 15.94 23.76
C ASP A 303 9.52 16.86 24.21
N THR A 304 9.93 16.72 25.47
CA THR A 304 10.99 17.54 26.08
C THR A 304 12.38 16.98 25.81
N LYS A 305 12.50 15.86 25.09
CA LYS A 305 13.78 15.22 24.76
C LYS A 305 14.15 15.52 23.32
N SER A 306 14.98 16.56 23.13
CA SER A 306 15.80 16.75 21.93
C SER A 306 17.20 16.20 22.16
#